data_AF-A0A4Y5QFX3-F1
#
_entry.id   AF-A0A4Y5QFX3-F1
#
_cell.length_a   1.000
_cell.length_b   1.000
_cell.length_c   1.000
_cell.angle_alpha   90.00
_cell.angle_beta   90.00
_cell.angle_gamma   90.00
#
_symmetry.space_group_name_H-M   'P 1'
#
loop_
_entity.id
_entity.type
_entity.pdbx_description
1 polymer ?
#
loop_
_entity_poly.entity_id
_entity_poly.type
_entity_poly.pdbx_seq_one_letter_code
_entity_poly.pdbx_strand_id
1 'polypeptide(L)'
;MRTTPRWEYLESQIQGKRNYYGRFSLSTLKRGQGTTIGFLIRRILLAEVLGPSVTYVKFEKLNRFKTDDLHEFSTIPGIQESIHEIIMNLQQIVFRTKTKGLYEAKIMKIESIGKVTAKHIVTQNNDISVVDPDQYLFTLTELGTVMMRFEVTSNRGYYTSESWPIINPERNGFGISIGTFPIENVNFSIVEHGDQESLFLEISTNGSLTPKEALLEASKHVINLFNPFTLELLDADMNLYQAEVDQQLGGFQSERNRFDTTFGIAKYIGLEQLDLSPRIYNCLIRHNVKTAWDLLNKATATNLQKMDGITERDIVAIQTVRYNLSIGLALQNFRVEFNSGEETGSKEKPPSDPEDDKKPPSDPE
;
A
#
# COMPACT_ATOMS: atom_id res chain seq x y z
N MET A 1 6.34 30.52 -12.39
CA MET A 1 6.71 29.57 -11.33
C MET A 1 5.95 28.27 -11.57
N ARG A 2 6.62 27.14 -11.76
CA ARG A 2 5.96 25.85 -12.00
C ARG A 2 5.37 25.35 -10.67
N THR A 3 4.05 25.28 -10.62
CA THR A 3 3.24 24.86 -9.46
C THR A 3 3.08 23.36 -9.48
N THR A 4 4.08 22.65 -8.97
CA THR A 4 3.99 21.21 -8.76
C THR A 4 3.17 20.94 -7.49
N PRO A 5 2.16 20.05 -7.53
CA PRO A 5 1.37 19.70 -6.35
C PRO A 5 2.28 19.28 -5.19
N ARG A 6 2.08 19.90 -4.02
CA ARG A 6 2.84 19.57 -2.81
C ARG A 6 1.98 18.79 -1.85
N TRP A 7 2.44 17.61 -1.47
CA TRP A 7 1.78 16.78 -0.47
C TRP A 7 2.45 16.96 0.89
N GLU A 8 1.66 17.07 1.96
CA GLU A 8 2.18 17.11 3.34
C GLU A 8 1.32 16.24 4.26
N TYR A 9 1.97 15.62 5.25
CA TYR A 9 1.28 14.91 6.33
C TYR A 9 1.24 15.83 7.55
N LEU A 10 0.08 16.45 7.78
CA LEU A 10 -0.07 17.51 8.76
C LEU A 10 -0.20 16.95 10.18
N GLU A 11 -0.96 15.88 10.34
CA GLU A 11 -1.30 15.37 11.66
C GLU A 11 -1.51 13.86 11.66
N SER A 12 -1.05 13.23 12.74
CA SER A 12 -1.28 11.82 13.06
C SER A 12 -1.68 11.70 14.52
N GLN A 13 -2.85 11.14 14.79
CA GLN A 13 -3.32 10.91 16.15
C GLN A 13 -3.83 9.48 16.29
N ILE A 14 -3.43 8.80 17.36
CA ILE A 14 -4.01 7.53 17.78
C ILE A 14 -4.95 7.85 18.95
N GLN A 15 -6.25 7.96 18.67
CA GLN A 15 -7.28 8.37 19.64
C GLN A 15 -7.84 7.19 20.45
N GLY A 16 -7.40 5.98 20.14
CA GLY A 16 -7.73 4.75 20.86
C GLY A 16 -7.13 3.53 20.17
N LYS A 17 -7.41 2.33 20.69
CA LYS A 17 -6.90 1.08 20.08
C LYS A 17 -7.41 0.87 18.66
N ARG A 18 -8.64 1.31 18.38
CA ARG A 18 -9.33 1.14 17.09
C ARG A 18 -9.65 2.47 16.39
N ASN A 19 -9.03 3.58 16.78
CA ASN A 19 -9.33 4.87 16.15
C ASN A 19 -8.04 5.63 15.83
N TYR A 20 -7.64 5.53 14.57
CA TYR A 20 -6.41 6.13 14.06
C TYR A 20 -6.83 7.24 13.10
N TYR A 21 -6.43 8.48 13.42
CA TYR A 21 -6.75 9.66 12.64
C TYR A 21 -5.51 10.21 11.94
N GLY A 22 -5.68 10.68 10.70
CA GLY A 22 -4.63 11.35 9.95
C GLY A 22 -5.18 12.47 9.08
N ARG A 23 -4.46 13.58 9.05
CA ARG A 23 -4.77 14.74 8.21
C ARG A 23 -3.66 15.00 7.21
N PHE A 24 -4.04 15.17 5.95
CA PHE A 24 -3.13 15.36 4.82
C PHE A 24 -3.50 16.63 4.07
N SER A 25 -2.52 17.31 3.47
CA SER A 25 -2.76 18.39 2.52
C SER A 25 -2.16 18.08 1.15
N LEU A 26 -2.86 18.55 0.12
CA LEU A 26 -2.37 18.60 -1.26
C LEU A 26 -2.58 20.03 -1.77
N SER A 27 -1.49 20.78 -1.86
CA SER A 27 -1.49 22.20 -2.21
C SER A 27 -1.13 22.43 -3.67
N THR A 28 -1.32 23.68 -4.12
CA THR A 28 -1.05 24.17 -5.49
C THR A 28 -1.85 23.46 -6.58
N LEU A 29 -3.11 23.13 -6.28
CA LEU A 29 -4.06 22.60 -7.24
C LEU A 29 -4.67 23.74 -8.06
N LYS A 30 -5.04 23.47 -9.31
CA LYS A 30 -5.86 24.41 -10.08
C LYS A 30 -7.29 24.37 -9.56
N ARG A 31 -8.02 25.45 -9.78
CA ARG A 31 -9.44 25.55 -9.40
C ARG A 31 -10.26 24.34 -9.87
N GLY A 32 -11.02 23.72 -8.96
CA GLY A 32 -11.85 22.54 -9.22
C GLY A 32 -11.14 21.19 -9.17
N GLN A 33 -9.79 21.16 -9.19
CA GLN A 33 -9.05 19.90 -9.05
C GLN A 33 -9.15 19.34 -7.63
N GLY A 34 -9.20 20.20 -6.60
CA GLY A 34 -9.36 19.78 -5.21
C GLY A 34 -10.64 18.96 -5.01
N THR A 35 -11.76 19.42 -5.57
CA THR A 35 -13.05 18.74 -5.51
C THR A 35 -13.02 17.39 -6.21
N THR A 36 -12.43 17.35 -7.39
CA THR A 36 -12.32 16.13 -8.20
C THR A 36 -11.52 15.05 -7.46
N ILE A 37 -10.34 15.43 -6.96
CA ILE A 37 -9.45 14.52 -6.22
C ILE A 37 -10.10 14.09 -4.90
N GLY A 38 -10.69 15.03 -4.16
CA GLY A 38 -11.33 14.77 -2.87
C GLY A 38 -12.46 13.73 -2.98
N PHE A 39 -13.38 13.90 -3.93
CA PHE A 39 -14.46 12.93 -4.15
C PHE A 39 -13.95 11.56 -4.59
N LEU A 40 -12.99 11.53 -5.53
CA LEU A 40 -12.44 10.29 -6.06
C LEU A 40 -11.73 9.48 -4.96
N ILE A 41 -10.81 10.12 -4.23
CA ILE A 41 -10.07 9.47 -3.14
C ILE A 41 -11.02 9.04 -2.03
N ARG A 42 -11.99 9.87 -1.64
CA ARG A 42 -13.01 9.50 -0.64
C ARG A 42 -13.75 8.23 -1.02
N ARG A 43 -14.20 8.14 -2.28
CA ARG A 43 -14.95 6.96 -2.77
C ARG A 43 -14.09 5.71 -2.71
N ILE A 44 -12.85 5.79 -3.17
CA ILE A 44 -11.93 4.65 -3.20
C ILE A 44 -11.52 4.21 -1.80
N LEU A 45 -11.24 5.16 -0.90
CA LEU A 45 -10.93 4.85 0.50
C LEU A 45 -12.07 4.05 1.16
N LEU A 46 -13.33 4.46 0.96
CA LEU A 46 -14.48 3.81 1.58
C LEU A 46 -14.87 2.48 0.91
N ALA A 47 -14.55 2.30 -0.38
CA ALA A 47 -15.05 1.15 -1.16
C ALA A 47 -14.00 0.07 -1.47
N GLU A 48 -12.72 0.45 -1.66
CA GLU A 48 -11.73 -0.44 -2.29
C GLU A 48 -10.55 -0.82 -1.39
N VAL A 49 -10.39 -0.14 -0.25
CA VAL A 49 -9.29 -0.44 0.70
C VAL A 49 -9.49 -1.83 1.30
N LEU A 50 -8.41 -2.60 1.30
CA LEU A 50 -8.41 -3.98 1.78
C LEU A 50 -8.27 -4.02 3.31
N GLY A 51 -9.06 -4.87 3.95
CA GLY A 51 -8.89 -5.17 5.37
C GLY A 51 -8.92 -6.68 5.63
N PRO A 52 -8.10 -7.18 6.57
CA PRO A 52 -8.16 -8.56 7.04
C PRO A 52 -9.42 -8.77 7.91
N SER A 53 -10.19 -9.80 7.59
CA SER A 53 -11.40 -10.19 8.31
C SER A 53 -11.48 -11.70 8.48
N VAL A 54 -12.14 -12.16 9.54
CA VAL A 54 -12.43 -13.59 9.73
C VAL A 54 -13.46 -14.03 8.69
N THR A 55 -13.14 -15.09 7.94
CA THR A 55 -13.99 -15.58 6.84
C THR A 55 -14.54 -16.98 7.07
N TYR A 56 -13.92 -17.72 7.98
CA TYR A 56 -14.33 -19.07 8.31
C TYR A 56 -13.97 -19.37 9.75
N VAL A 57 -14.84 -20.10 10.45
CA VAL A 57 -14.57 -20.61 11.80
C VAL A 57 -14.97 -22.08 11.89
N LYS A 58 -14.11 -22.88 12.51
CA LYS A 58 -14.32 -24.28 12.83
C LYS A 58 -14.09 -24.49 14.31
N PHE A 59 -15.10 -25.06 14.97
CA PHE A 59 -14.97 -25.52 16.35
C PHE A 59 -14.34 -26.92 16.32
N GLU A 60 -13.09 -27.03 16.76
CA GLU A 60 -12.35 -28.30 16.76
C GLU A 60 -12.66 -29.13 18.01
N LYS A 61 -12.85 -28.46 19.16
CA LYS A 61 -13.18 -29.11 20.42
C LYS A 61 -14.01 -28.20 21.30
N LEU A 62 -15.16 -28.69 21.74
CA LEU A 62 -16.10 -27.99 22.62
C LEU A 62 -16.46 -28.91 23.78
N ASN A 63 -15.64 -28.92 24.83
CA ASN A 63 -15.91 -29.71 26.05
C ASN A 63 -16.28 -31.18 25.74
N ARG A 64 -17.43 -31.64 26.25
CA ARG A 64 -18.01 -32.97 26.03
C ARG A 64 -19.01 -33.03 24.87
N PHE A 65 -19.18 -31.93 24.14
CA PHE A 65 -20.17 -31.80 23.07
C PHE A 65 -19.59 -32.32 21.75
N LYS A 66 -20.37 -33.13 21.02
CA LYS A 66 -19.97 -33.58 19.68
C LYS A 66 -20.11 -32.42 18.69
N THR A 67 -19.08 -32.20 17.90
CA THR A 67 -19.02 -31.12 16.90
C THR A 67 -19.81 -31.42 15.61
N ASP A 68 -20.31 -32.65 15.47
CA ASP A 68 -20.81 -33.16 14.18
C ASP A 68 -22.23 -32.68 13.83
N ASP A 69 -23.00 -32.19 14.81
CA ASP A 69 -24.39 -31.74 14.65
C ASP A 69 -24.59 -30.23 14.97
N LEU A 70 -23.52 -29.44 15.00
CA LEU A 70 -23.60 -28.02 15.32
C LEU A 70 -24.13 -27.21 14.14
N HIS A 71 -25.16 -26.40 14.39
CA HIS A 71 -25.65 -25.37 13.47
C HIS A 71 -25.47 -23.97 14.08
N GLU A 72 -25.63 -22.93 13.27
CA GLU A 72 -25.33 -21.54 13.67
C GLU A 72 -26.16 -21.02 14.84
N PHE A 73 -27.36 -21.57 15.05
CA PHE A 73 -28.25 -21.24 16.17
C PHE A 73 -28.08 -22.16 17.40
N SER A 74 -27.14 -23.11 17.37
CA SER A 74 -26.92 -23.99 18.52
C SER A 74 -26.32 -23.23 19.69
N THR A 75 -26.70 -23.64 20.90
CA THR A 75 -26.07 -23.20 22.15
C THR A 75 -25.13 -24.29 22.64
N ILE A 76 -24.00 -23.89 23.20
CA ILE A 76 -22.99 -24.83 23.69
C ILE A 76 -23.03 -24.86 25.22
N PRO A 77 -23.26 -26.02 25.86
CA PRO A 77 -23.19 -26.13 27.31
C PRO A 77 -21.83 -25.65 27.86
N GLY A 78 -21.88 -24.77 28.86
CA GLY A 78 -20.69 -24.16 29.46
C GLY A 78 -20.20 -22.87 28.78
N ILE A 79 -20.86 -22.42 27.71
CA ILE A 79 -20.67 -21.10 27.09
C ILE A 79 -21.96 -20.29 27.25
N GLN A 80 -21.83 -19.02 27.63
CA GLN A 80 -22.99 -18.14 27.82
C GLN A 80 -23.66 -17.76 26.49
N GLU A 81 -22.86 -17.49 25.46
CA GLU A 81 -23.29 -17.09 24.12
C GLU A 81 -23.66 -18.28 23.23
N SER A 82 -24.57 -18.02 22.28
CA SER A 82 -24.85 -18.90 21.14
C SER A 82 -23.73 -18.88 20.10
N ILE A 83 -23.67 -19.88 19.21
CA ILE A 83 -22.71 -19.91 18.10
C ILE A 83 -22.83 -18.66 17.23
N HIS A 84 -24.06 -18.21 16.93
CA HIS A 84 -24.30 -17.01 16.16
C HIS A 84 -23.67 -15.77 16.81
N GLU A 85 -23.88 -15.57 18.12
CA GLU A 85 -23.28 -14.45 18.85
C GLU A 85 -21.75 -14.52 18.86
N ILE A 86 -21.17 -15.72 19.01
CA ILE A 86 -19.72 -15.93 18.90
C ILE A 86 -19.23 -15.51 17.51
N ILE A 87 -19.92 -15.92 16.44
CA ILE A 87 -19.59 -15.56 15.06
C ILE A 87 -19.65 -14.04 14.87
N MET A 88 -20.70 -13.37 15.38
CA MET A 88 -20.84 -11.90 15.34
C MET A 88 -19.70 -11.20 16.10
N ASN A 89 -19.29 -11.73 17.25
CA ASN A 89 -18.18 -11.17 18.03
C ASN A 89 -16.83 -11.40 17.34
N LEU A 90 -16.64 -12.54 16.66
CA LEU A 90 -15.45 -12.81 15.84
C LEU A 90 -15.34 -11.85 14.65
N GLN A 91 -16.46 -11.50 14.01
CA GLN A 91 -16.49 -10.50 12.92
C GLN A 91 -16.02 -9.11 13.38
N GLN A 92 -16.22 -8.77 14.65
CA GLN A 92 -15.81 -7.48 15.19
C GLN A 92 -14.31 -7.38 15.47
N ILE A 93 -13.55 -8.49 15.45
CA ILE A 93 -12.11 -8.45 15.69
C ILE A 93 -11.42 -7.75 14.52
N VAL A 94 -10.60 -6.75 14.85
CA VAL A 94 -9.73 -6.10 13.86
C VAL A 94 -8.36 -6.75 13.88
N PHE A 95 -7.97 -7.26 12.73
CA PHE A 95 -6.61 -7.74 12.50
C PHE A 95 -5.79 -6.70 11.77
N ARG A 96 -4.48 -6.78 11.95
CA ARG A 96 -3.48 -6.05 11.17
C ARG A 96 -2.53 -7.08 10.57
N THR A 97 -2.36 -7.02 9.26
CA THR A 97 -1.44 -7.88 8.50
C THR A 97 -0.45 -7.06 7.69
N LYS A 98 0.79 -7.54 7.54
CA LYS A 98 1.80 -6.94 6.67
C LYS A 98 1.76 -7.49 5.24
N THR A 99 1.21 -8.67 5.07
CA THR A 99 1.18 -9.39 3.79
C THR A 99 -0.28 -9.61 3.35
N LYS A 100 -0.49 -9.82 2.05
CA LYS A 100 -1.79 -10.21 1.50
C LYS A 100 -1.82 -11.72 1.40
N GLY A 101 -2.89 -12.36 1.88
CA GLY A 101 -3.00 -13.82 1.85
C GLY A 101 -4.12 -14.36 2.73
N LEU A 102 -4.20 -15.69 2.75
CA LEU A 102 -5.00 -16.49 3.67
C LEU A 102 -4.13 -16.82 4.90
N TYR A 103 -4.60 -16.44 6.08
CA TYR A 103 -3.93 -16.71 7.35
C TYR A 103 -4.80 -17.63 8.19
N GLU A 104 -4.19 -18.66 8.78
CA GLU A 104 -4.83 -19.45 9.82
C GLU A 104 -4.52 -18.86 11.19
N ALA A 105 -5.57 -18.65 11.99
CA ALA A 105 -5.48 -18.26 13.38
C ALA A 105 -6.29 -19.23 14.25
N LYS A 106 -5.88 -19.38 15.50
CA LYS A 106 -6.50 -20.34 16.42
C LYS A 106 -6.71 -19.72 17.78
N ILE A 107 -7.84 -19.99 18.40
CA ILE A 107 -7.98 -19.81 19.85
C ILE A 107 -7.57 -21.14 20.48
N MET A 108 -6.48 -21.09 21.23
CA MET A 108 -5.94 -22.24 21.94
C MET A 108 -6.61 -22.38 23.31
N LYS A 109 -6.85 -23.63 23.68
CA LYS A 109 -7.27 -24.17 24.99
C LYS A 109 -7.38 -23.14 26.12
N ILE A 110 -8.61 -22.72 26.43
CA ILE A 110 -8.91 -21.88 27.60
C ILE A 110 -9.46 -22.79 28.69
N GLU A 111 -8.71 -22.97 29.78
CA GLU A 111 -9.07 -23.80 30.95
C GLU A 111 -9.50 -22.96 32.16
N SER A 112 -10.13 -21.81 31.92
CA SER A 112 -10.56 -20.91 32.99
C SER A 112 -12.00 -20.47 32.78
N ILE A 113 -12.76 -20.43 33.88
CA ILE A 113 -14.07 -19.77 33.93
C ILE A 113 -13.84 -18.26 33.78
N GLY A 114 -14.66 -17.61 32.96
CA GLY A 114 -14.63 -16.15 32.78
C GLY A 114 -14.66 -15.71 31.33
N LYS A 115 -14.40 -14.41 31.13
CA LYS A 115 -14.49 -13.74 29.83
C LYS A 115 -13.33 -14.16 28.93
N VAL A 116 -13.67 -14.61 27.73
CA VAL A 116 -12.74 -14.86 26.64
C VAL A 116 -12.69 -13.62 25.75
N THR A 117 -11.52 -13.00 25.67
CA THR A 117 -11.24 -11.88 24.78
C THR A 117 -10.26 -12.27 23.68
N ALA A 118 -10.09 -11.39 22.69
CA ALA A 118 -9.18 -11.56 21.56
C ALA A 118 -7.70 -11.74 21.96
N LYS A 119 -7.31 -11.40 23.20
CA LYS A 119 -5.99 -11.71 23.78
C LYS A 119 -5.69 -13.22 23.79
N HIS A 120 -6.70 -14.07 23.83
CA HIS A 120 -6.55 -15.54 23.82
C HIS A 120 -6.37 -16.11 22.41
N ILE A 121 -6.38 -15.26 21.37
CA ILE A 121 -6.10 -15.66 20.01
C ILE A 121 -4.60 -15.88 19.85
N VAL A 122 -4.24 -17.06 19.36
CA VAL A 122 -2.88 -17.42 18.98
C VAL A 122 -2.81 -17.50 17.46
N THR A 123 -1.93 -16.71 16.88
CA THR A 123 -1.68 -16.71 15.44
C THR A 123 -0.50 -17.63 15.13
N GLN A 124 -0.57 -18.40 14.04
CA GLN A 124 0.53 -19.30 13.68
C GLN A 124 1.75 -18.54 13.13
N ASN A 125 1.50 -17.40 12.50
CA ASN A 125 2.51 -16.54 11.88
C ASN A 125 2.53 -15.17 12.56
N ASN A 126 3.74 -14.61 12.75
CA ASN A 126 3.94 -13.25 13.27
C ASN A 126 3.49 -12.14 12.30
N ASP A 127 2.97 -12.50 11.13
CA ASP A 127 2.51 -11.56 10.10
C ASP A 127 1.13 -10.99 10.38
N ILE A 128 0.34 -11.65 11.23
CA ILE A 128 -1.01 -11.24 11.62
C ILE A 128 -1.07 -10.98 13.12
N SER A 129 -1.64 -9.83 13.48
CA SER A 129 -1.78 -9.37 14.86
C SER A 129 -3.19 -8.84 15.12
N VAL A 130 -3.66 -9.00 16.36
CA VAL A 130 -4.92 -8.42 16.82
C VAL A 130 -4.67 -6.98 17.25
N VAL A 131 -5.48 -6.05 16.75
CA VAL A 131 -5.36 -4.62 17.08
C VAL A 131 -5.90 -4.31 18.48
N ASP A 132 -7.05 -4.88 18.83
CA ASP A 132 -7.64 -4.75 20.16
C ASP A 132 -7.69 -6.09 20.90
N PRO A 133 -6.74 -6.37 21.81
CA PRO A 133 -6.73 -7.63 22.56
C PRO A 133 -7.88 -7.74 23.58
N ASP A 134 -8.58 -6.65 23.88
CA ASP A 134 -9.67 -6.66 24.87
C ASP A 134 -11.04 -6.90 24.23
N GLN A 135 -11.10 -7.04 22.90
CA GLN A 135 -12.33 -7.37 22.18
C GLN A 135 -12.97 -8.63 22.76
N TYR A 136 -14.20 -8.50 23.25
CA TYR A 136 -14.96 -9.59 23.83
C TYR A 136 -15.37 -10.62 22.77
N LEU A 137 -15.27 -11.91 23.10
CA LEU A 137 -15.71 -13.01 22.23
C LEU A 137 -16.89 -13.77 22.84
N PHE A 138 -16.71 -14.30 24.05
CA PHE A 138 -17.73 -15.08 24.78
C PHE A 138 -17.30 -15.28 26.24
N THR A 139 -18.17 -15.84 27.08
CA THR A 139 -17.88 -16.19 28.47
C THR A 139 -18.03 -17.69 28.70
N LEU A 140 -17.02 -18.27 29.36
CA LEU A 140 -17.05 -19.65 29.84
C LEU A 140 -17.66 -19.68 31.24
N THR A 141 -18.77 -20.40 31.40
CA THR A 141 -19.48 -20.56 32.67
C THR A 141 -19.05 -21.81 33.43
N GLU A 142 -18.45 -22.78 32.74
CA GLU A 142 -17.97 -24.04 33.29
C GLU A 142 -16.50 -24.28 32.95
N LEU A 143 -15.81 -25.10 33.77
CA LEU A 143 -14.47 -25.56 33.45
C LEU A 143 -14.51 -26.43 32.19
N GLY A 144 -13.75 -26.00 31.19
CA GLY A 144 -13.83 -26.58 29.87
C GLY A 144 -12.57 -26.38 29.05
N THR A 145 -12.57 -26.92 27.83
CA THR A 145 -11.61 -26.60 26.79
C THR A 145 -12.41 -26.26 25.54
N VAL A 146 -12.27 -25.02 25.09
CA VAL A 146 -12.71 -24.56 23.77
C VAL A 146 -11.49 -24.42 22.88
N MET A 147 -11.54 -25.08 21.73
CA MET A 147 -10.55 -24.94 20.66
C MET A 147 -11.27 -24.58 19.37
N MET A 148 -10.92 -23.42 18.82
CA MET A 148 -11.47 -22.92 17.57
C MET A 148 -10.33 -22.59 16.62
N ARG A 149 -10.49 -23.00 15.37
CA ARG A 149 -9.66 -22.56 14.25
C ARG A 149 -10.48 -21.60 13.42
N PHE A 150 -9.86 -20.52 12.98
CA PHE A 150 -10.50 -19.61 12.04
C PHE A 150 -9.50 -19.14 10.99
N GLU A 151 -10.04 -18.81 9.83
CA GLU A 151 -9.29 -18.30 8.71
C GLU A 151 -9.52 -16.79 8.60
N VAL A 152 -8.44 -16.03 8.43
CA VAL A 152 -8.46 -14.60 8.17
C VAL A 152 -7.98 -14.37 6.75
N THR A 153 -8.77 -13.68 5.94
CA THR A 153 -8.37 -13.28 4.59
C THR A 153 -8.50 -11.77 4.42
N SER A 154 -7.66 -11.21 3.56
CA SER A 154 -7.71 -9.78 3.21
C SER A 154 -8.57 -9.59 1.97
N ASN A 155 -9.77 -9.02 2.13
CA ASN A 155 -10.75 -8.88 1.05
C ASN A 155 -11.27 -7.45 0.92
N ARG A 156 -11.92 -7.16 -0.20
CA ARG A 156 -12.54 -5.86 -0.52
C ARG A 156 -14.04 -5.93 -0.30
N GLY A 157 -14.62 -4.84 0.18
CA GLY A 157 -16.07 -4.67 0.20
C GLY A 157 -16.82 -5.73 1.02
N TYR A 158 -18.06 -5.99 0.59
CA TYR A 158 -18.98 -6.89 1.27
C TYR A 158 -19.23 -8.15 0.43
N TYR A 159 -19.02 -9.32 1.01
CA TYR A 159 -19.41 -10.60 0.43
C TYR A 159 -20.33 -11.33 1.40
N THR A 160 -21.45 -11.86 0.90
CA THR A 160 -22.26 -12.78 1.66
C THR A 160 -21.51 -14.11 1.78
N SER A 161 -21.70 -14.82 2.90
CA SER A 161 -21.14 -16.16 3.12
C SER A 161 -21.37 -17.10 1.91
N GLU A 162 -22.56 -17.05 1.30
CA GLU A 162 -22.94 -17.85 0.12
C GLU A 162 -22.11 -17.56 -1.15
N SER A 163 -21.62 -16.34 -1.30
CA SER A 163 -20.83 -15.91 -2.47
C SER A 163 -19.34 -16.23 -2.35
N TRP A 164 -18.89 -16.69 -1.17
CA TRP A 164 -17.48 -16.96 -0.92
C TRP A 164 -17.09 -18.36 -1.42
N PRO A 165 -16.19 -18.48 -2.43
CA PRO A 165 -15.91 -19.76 -3.11
C PRO A 165 -15.17 -20.80 -2.25
N ILE A 166 -14.99 -20.57 -0.95
CA ILE A 166 -14.18 -21.39 -0.03
C ILE A 166 -15.03 -22.17 0.98
N ILE A 167 -16.36 -22.01 0.98
CA ILE A 167 -17.23 -22.88 1.80
C ILE A 167 -17.38 -24.23 1.08
N ASN A 168 -16.34 -25.05 1.13
CA ASN A 168 -16.46 -26.46 0.80
C ASN A 168 -17.32 -27.11 1.91
N PRO A 169 -18.48 -27.71 1.59
CA PRO A 169 -19.36 -28.33 2.59
C PRO A 169 -18.66 -29.45 3.39
N GLU A 170 -17.56 -30.02 2.88
CA GLU A 170 -16.77 -31.04 3.60
C GLU A 170 -15.94 -30.47 4.76
N ARG A 171 -15.77 -29.16 4.88
CA ARG A 171 -14.88 -28.57 5.89
C ARG A 171 -15.45 -28.61 7.32
N ASN A 172 -16.74 -28.90 7.50
CA ASN A 172 -17.46 -28.96 8.78
C ASN A 172 -17.17 -27.73 9.68
N GLY A 173 -17.60 -26.55 9.23
CA GLY A 173 -17.53 -25.30 9.99
C GLY A 173 -18.34 -24.18 9.33
N PHE A 174 -18.30 -23.00 9.92
CA PHE A 174 -19.17 -21.88 9.58
C PHE A 174 -18.44 -20.86 8.71
N GLY A 175 -18.98 -20.60 7.52
CA GLY A 175 -18.57 -19.46 6.70
C GLY A 175 -19.13 -18.17 7.29
N ILE A 176 -18.30 -17.14 7.34
CA ILE A 176 -18.65 -15.85 7.93
C ILE A 176 -18.79 -14.84 6.79
N SER A 177 -19.91 -14.10 6.76
CA SER A 177 -20.08 -12.99 5.82
C SER A 177 -18.98 -11.95 6.04
N ILE A 178 -18.37 -11.52 4.94
CA ILE A 178 -17.21 -10.64 4.95
C ILE A 178 -17.72 -9.21 4.89
N GLY A 179 -17.59 -8.47 5.99
CA GLY A 179 -17.80 -7.03 6.05
C GLY A 179 -16.57 -6.35 6.62
N THR A 180 -15.56 -6.11 5.79
CA THR A 180 -14.33 -5.41 6.21
C THR A 180 -14.38 -3.98 5.70
N PHE A 181 -14.57 -3.04 6.62
CA PHE A 181 -14.50 -1.62 6.37
C PHE A 181 -13.41 -1.02 7.25
N PRO A 182 -12.14 -1.06 6.79
CA PRO A 182 -11.03 -0.59 7.62
C PRO A 182 -11.00 0.94 7.74
N ILE A 183 -11.68 1.64 6.83
CA ILE A 183 -11.87 3.09 6.85
C ILE A 183 -13.23 3.39 7.50
N GLU A 184 -13.20 4.07 8.64
CA GLU A 184 -14.42 4.42 9.41
C GLU A 184 -15.03 5.72 8.90
N ASN A 185 -14.19 6.72 8.64
CA ASN A 185 -14.62 7.99 8.13
C ASN A 185 -13.55 8.61 7.25
N VAL A 186 -14.00 9.33 6.23
CA VAL A 186 -13.16 10.21 5.42
C VAL A 186 -13.88 11.54 5.37
N ASN A 187 -13.16 12.64 5.49
CA ASN A 187 -13.68 13.97 5.23
C ASN A 187 -12.67 14.74 4.35
N PHE A 188 -13.17 15.73 3.62
CA PHE A 188 -12.28 16.62 2.89
C PHE A 188 -12.80 18.04 2.88
N SER A 189 -11.87 18.99 2.89
CA SER A 189 -12.16 20.42 2.74
C SER A 189 -11.20 21.05 1.75
N ILE A 190 -11.65 22.12 1.11
CA ILE A 190 -10.89 22.82 0.07
C ILE A 190 -10.77 24.27 0.51
N VAL A 191 -9.56 24.80 0.44
CA VAL A 191 -9.27 26.20 0.71
C VAL A 191 -8.75 26.83 -0.58
N GLU A 192 -9.46 27.86 -1.05
CA GLU A 192 -9.06 28.64 -2.23
C GLU A 192 -8.03 29.72 -1.84
N HIS A 193 -6.98 29.86 -2.63
CA HIS A 193 -5.93 30.87 -2.52
C HIS A 193 -5.71 31.54 -3.89
N GLY A 194 -6.54 32.53 -4.23
CA GLY A 194 -6.52 33.16 -5.55
C GLY A 194 -6.87 32.15 -6.65
N ASP A 195 -5.96 31.93 -7.60
CA ASP A 195 -6.14 30.98 -8.71
C ASP A 195 -5.81 29.52 -8.35
N GLN A 196 -5.38 29.26 -7.11
CA GLN A 196 -5.01 27.94 -6.63
C GLN A 196 -5.92 27.46 -5.52
N GLU A 197 -5.94 26.15 -5.33
CA GLU A 197 -6.65 25.47 -4.26
C GLU A 197 -5.70 24.55 -3.48
N SER A 198 -6.04 24.35 -2.21
CA SER A 198 -5.43 23.33 -1.34
C SER A 198 -6.53 22.38 -0.85
N LEU A 199 -6.32 21.09 -1.06
CA LEU A 199 -7.19 20.02 -0.57
C LEU A 199 -6.66 19.53 0.77
N PHE A 200 -7.51 19.49 1.79
CA PHE A 200 -7.24 18.82 3.06
C PHE A 200 -8.06 17.55 3.14
N LEU A 201 -7.41 16.42 3.43
CA LEU A 201 -8.03 15.12 3.63
C LEU A 201 -7.90 14.72 5.09
N GLU A 202 -9.00 14.27 5.69
CA GLU A 202 -9.06 13.74 7.04
C GLU A 202 -9.53 12.29 6.96
N ILE A 203 -8.75 11.36 7.50
CA ILE A 203 -9.01 9.92 7.36
C ILE A 203 -8.96 9.30 8.75
N SER A 204 -10.02 8.58 9.11
CA SER A 204 -10.13 7.77 10.32
C SER A 204 -10.19 6.28 9.94
N THR A 205 -9.35 5.47 10.58
CA THR A 205 -9.29 4.02 10.35
C THR A 205 -9.47 3.25 11.66
N ASN A 206 -9.93 2.00 11.54
CA ASN A 206 -10.19 1.11 12.68
C ASN A 206 -8.92 0.51 13.33
N GLY A 207 -7.73 0.99 12.92
CA GLY A 207 -6.41 0.52 13.36
C GLY A 207 -5.81 -0.65 12.56
N SER A 208 -6.58 -1.29 11.67
CA SER A 208 -6.09 -2.37 10.80
C SER A 208 -4.92 -1.92 9.91
N LEU A 209 -5.02 -0.70 9.38
CA LEU A 209 -3.96 0.02 8.69
C LEU A 209 -3.95 1.48 9.15
N THR A 210 -2.82 2.15 9.00
CA THR A 210 -2.71 3.58 9.30
C THR A 210 -3.38 4.42 8.20
N PRO A 211 -3.84 5.65 8.52
CA PRO A 211 -4.34 6.60 7.52
C PRO A 211 -3.40 6.82 6.33
N LYS A 212 -2.08 6.79 6.57
CA LYS A 212 -1.06 6.93 5.54
C LYS A 212 -1.00 5.72 4.61
N GLU A 213 -1.04 4.51 5.17
CA GLU A 213 -1.10 3.27 4.39
C GLU A 213 -2.39 3.21 3.56
N ALA A 214 -3.52 3.64 4.13
CA ALA A 214 -4.81 3.73 3.45
C ALA A 214 -4.77 4.67 2.25
N LEU A 215 -4.23 5.89 2.44
CA LEU A 215 -4.11 6.87 1.36
C LEU A 215 -3.19 6.38 0.24
N LEU A 216 -2.10 5.69 0.58
CA LEU A 216 -1.20 5.07 -0.39
C LEU A 216 -1.89 3.97 -1.20
N GLU A 217 -2.65 3.08 -0.55
CA GLU A 217 -3.42 2.04 -1.24
C GLU A 217 -4.48 2.66 -2.15
N ALA A 218 -5.26 3.63 -1.66
CA ALA A 218 -6.26 4.34 -2.45
C ALA A 218 -5.64 5.05 -3.67
N SER A 219 -4.47 5.66 -3.52
CA SER A 219 -3.76 6.31 -4.64
C SER A 219 -3.37 5.30 -5.72
N LYS A 220 -2.91 4.10 -5.34
CA LYS A 220 -2.63 3.01 -6.29
C LYS A 220 -3.89 2.55 -7.01
N HIS A 221 -5.02 2.48 -6.32
CA HIS A 221 -6.31 2.14 -6.93
C HIS A 221 -6.76 3.18 -7.95
N VAL A 222 -6.66 4.47 -7.63
CA VAL A 222 -6.93 5.57 -8.57
C VAL A 222 -6.11 5.40 -9.85
N ILE A 223 -4.80 5.21 -9.72
CA ILE A 223 -3.90 5.04 -10.86
C ILE A 223 -4.36 3.84 -11.70
N ASN A 224 -4.57 2.69 -11.06
CA ASN A 224 -4.99 1.47 -11.75
C ASN A 224 -6.34 1.62 -12.46
N LEU A 225 -7.24 2.46 -11.97
CA LEU A 225 -8.55 2.74 -12.58
C LEU A 225 -8.39 3.46 -13.93
N PHE A 226 -7.38 4.33 -14.08
CA PHE A 226 -7.12 5.06 -15.33
C PHE A 226 -6.18 4.33 -16.29
N ASN A 227 -5.52 3.25 -15.86
CA ASN A 227 -4.63 2.46 -16.71
C ASN A 227 -5.31 1.97 -18.00
N PRO A 228 -6.55 1.44 -18.02
CA PRO A 228 -7.16 0.95 -19.26
C PRO A 228 -7.33 2.03 -20.33
N PHE A 229 -7.78 3.24 -19.95
CA PHE A 229 -7.89 4.37 -20.87
C PHE A 229 -6.53 4.77 -21.43
N THR A 230 -5.52 4.76 -20.56
CA THR A 230 -4.15 5.08 -20.96
C THR A 230 -3.65 4.05 -21.98
N LEU A 231 -3.82 2.76 -21.72
CA LEU A 231 -3.38 1.69 -22.61
C LEU A 231 -4.12 1.70 -23.96
N GLU A 232 -5.44 1.91 -23.98
CA GLU A 232 -6.24 1.91 -25.20
C GLU A 232 -5.98 3.13 -26.10
N LEU A 233 -5.83 4.32 -25.51
CA LEU A 233 -5.51 5.54 -26.25
C LEU A 233 -4.08 5.51 -26.81
N LEU A 234 -3.15 4.88 -26.09
CA LEU A 234 -1.80 4.66 -26.58
C LEU A 234 -1.74 3.64 -27.72
N ASP A 235 -2.52 2.56 -27.65
CA ASP A 235 -2.62 1.62 -28.77
C ASP A 235 -3.18 2.33 -30.02
N ALA A 236 -4.14 3.24 -29.86
CA ALA A 236 -4.70 4.04 -30.96
C ALA A 236 -3.70 5.04 -31.56
N ASP A 237 -2.97 5.79 -30.72
CA ASP A 237 -1.92 6.71 -31.17
C ASP A 237 -0.75 5.97 -31.82
N MET A 238 -0.36 4.81 -31.27
CA MET A 238 0.70 3.97 -31.85
C MET A 238 0.28 3.37 -33.21
N ASN A 239 -0.99 3.02 -33.40
CA ASN A 239 -1.50 2.58 -34.70
C ASN A 239 -1.51 3.72 -35.74
N LEU A 240 -1.77 4.96 -35.32
CA LEU A 240 -1.68 6.14 -36.20
C LEU A 240 -0.23 6.45 -36.59
N TYR A 241 0.70 6.41 -35.62
CA TYR A 241 2.14 6.56 -35.89
C TYR A 241 2.68 5.43 -36.76
N GLN A 242 2.26 4.18 -36.54
CA GLN A 242 2.67 3.03 -37.35
C GLN A 242 2.09 3.13 -38.78
N ALA A 243 0.88 3.65 -38.95
CA ALA A 243 0.29 3.90 -40.27
C ALA A 243 1.04 4.99 -41.05
N GLU A 244 1.52 6.06 -40.39
CA GLU A 244 2.39 7.08 -41.01
C GLU A 244 3.78 6.52 -41.36
N VAL A 245 4.35 5.67 -40.50
CA VAL A 245 5.65 5.03 -40.71
C VAL A 245 5.60 3.95 -41.80
N ASP A 246 4.54 3.14 -41.86
CA ASP A 246 4.34 2.10 -42.88
C ASP A 246 4.10 2.71 -44.28
N GLN A 247 3.53 3.92 -44.35
CA GLN A 247 3.42 4.71 -45.58
C GLN A 247 4.78 5.21 -46.09
N GLN A 248 5.77 5.38 -45.19
CA GLN A 248 7.12 5.86 -45.53
C GLN A 248 8.16 4.74 -45.75
N LEU A 249 7.97 3.55 -45.17
CA LEU A 249 8.99 2.49 -45.16
C LEU A 249 8.56 1.14 -45.76
N GLY A 250 7.36 1.03 -46.34
CA GLY A 250 6.99 -0.16 -47.11
C GLY A 250 6.84 -1.42 -46.24
N GLY A 251 5.74 -1.47 -45.48
CA GLY A 251 5.04 -2.67 -45.02
C GLY A 251 5.89 -3.82 -44.47
N PHE A 252 6.10 -3.84 -43.15
CA PHE A 252 6.44 -5.06 -42.41
C PHE A 252 5.39 -5.32 -41.33
N GLN A 253 4.44 -6.21 -41.61
CA GLN A 253 3.52 -6.73 -40.60
C GLN A 253 4.25 -7.73 -39.71
N SER A 254 4.25 -7.50 -38.40
CA SER A 254 4.59 -8.54 -37.42
C SER A 254 3.49 -8.65 -36.39
N GLU A 255 2.84 -9.81 -36.35
CA GLU A 255 1.91 -10.21 -35.30
C GLU A 255 2.63 -10.21 -33.95
N ARG A 256 2.08 -9.59 -32.91
CA ARG A 256 2.56 -9.81 -31.53
C ARG A 256 1.52 -9.60 -30.44
N ASN A 257 1.63 -10.49 -29.45
CA ASN A 257 0.75 -10.71 -28.32
C ASN A 257 0.58 -9.51 -27.36
N ARG A 258 -0.64 -9.37 -26.83
CA ARG A 258 -1.20 -8.33 -25.94
C ARG A 258 -0.49 -8.07 -24.58
N PHE A 259 0.71 -8.60 -24.36
CA PHE A 259 1.50 -8.37 -23.12
C PHE A 259 2.79 -7.55 -23.34
N ASP A 260 3.11 -7.17 -24.59
CA ASP A 260 4.40 -6.56 -24.98
C ASP A 260 4.36 -5.02 -25.15
N THR A 261 3.17 -4.40 -25.15
CA THR A 261 3.00 -3.00 -25.58
C THR A 261 3.39 -1.94 -24.52
N THR A 262 3.08 -2.14 -23.23
CA THR A 262 3.38 -1.15 -22.17
C THR A 262 4.88 -0.89 -21.97
N PHE A 263 5.72 -1.86 -22.30
CA PHE A 263 7.18 -1.75 -22.19
C PHE A 263 7.87 -1.49 -23.54
N GLY A 264 7.14 -1.41 -24.66
CA GLY A 264 7.71 -1.22 -26.00
C GLY A 264 8.53 0.07 -26.13
N ILE A 265 8.12 1.15 -25.45
CA ILE A 265 8.82 2.44 -25.41
C ILE A 265 10.23 2.30 -24.83
N ALA A 266 10.45 1.37 -23.90
CA ALA A 266 11.74 1.14 -23.27
C ALA A 266 12.83 0.66 -24.26
N LYS A 267 12.44 0.18 -25.45
CA LYS A 267 13.37 -0.19 -26.54
C LYS A 267 14.07 1.02 -27.15
N TYR A 268 13.48 2.22 -27.02
CA TYR A 268 13.98 3.46 -27.61
C TYR A 268 14.65 4.40 -26.59
N ILE A 269 14.59 4.05 -25.30
CA ILE A 269 15.28 4.79 -24.23
C ILE A 269 16.69 4.22 -24.09
N GLY A 270 17.69 5.02 -24.48
CA GLY A 270 19.10 4.69 -24.30
C GLY A 270 19.48 4.64 -22.82
N LEU A 271 20.38 3.73 -22.45
CA LEU A 271 20.81 3.57 -21.05
C LEU A 271 21.47 4.85 -20.48
N GLU A 272 21.99 5.72 -21.34
CA GLU A 272 22.58 7.02 -21.01
C GLU A 272 21.56 8.05 -20.50
N GLN A 273 20.27 7.82 -20.76
CA GLN A 273 19.18 8.65 -20.28
C GLN A 273 18.71 8.24 -18.88
N LEU A 274 19.27 7.16 -18.33
CA LEU A 274 19.04 6.73 -16.95
C LEU A 274 20.14 7.31 -16.07
N ASP A 275 19.77 7.84 -14.90
CA ASP A 275 20.70 8.43 -13.93
C ASP A 275 21.51 7.35 -13.19
N LEU A 276 22.38 6.68 -13.94
CA LEU A 276 23.27 5.62 -13.49
C LEU A 276 24.68 6.19 -13.30
N SER A 277 25.36 5.75 -12.24
CA SER A 277 26.78 6.08 -12.05
C SER A 277 27.59 5.67 -13.30
N PRO A 278 28.60 6.46 -13.74
CA PRO A 278 29.43 6.14 -14.90
C PRO A 278 30.07 4.75 -14.83
N ARG A 279 30.35 4.26 -13.62
CA ARG A 279 30.83 2.90 -13.39
C ARG A 279 29.78 1.85 -13.75
N ILE A 280 28.54 2.02 -13.28
CA ILE A 280 27.41 1.10 -13.51
C ILE A 280 27.05 1.09 -15.00
N TYR A 281 26.96 2.27 -15.62
CA TYR A 281 26.71 2.42 -17.05
C TYR A 281 27.73 1.64 -17.90
N ASN A 282 29.03 1.83 -17.64
CA ASN A 282 30.09 1.15 -18.39
C ASN A 282 30.09 -0.37 -18.18
N CYS A 283 29.77 -0.85 -16.99
CA CYS A 283 29.61 -2.28 -16.71
C CYS A 283 28.43 -2.88 -17.49
N LEU A 284 27.30 -2.18 -17.56
CA LEU A 284 26.10 -2.64 -18.27
C LEU A 284 26.30 -2.66 -19.80
N ILE A 285 26.94 -1.65 -20.36
CA ILE A 285 27.25 -1.60 -21.81
C ILE A 285 28.18 -2.75 -22.23
N ARG A 286 29.19 -3.10 -21.42
CA ARG A 286 30.09 -4.25 -21.68
C ARG A 286 29.32 -5.58 -21.76
N HIS A 287 28.23 -5.71 -21.01
CA HIS A 287 27.37 -6.89 -21.01
C HIS A 287 26.20 -6.79 -21.99
N ASN A 288 26.30 -5.90 -22.99
CA ASN A 288 25.31 -5.73 -24.07
C ASN A 288 23.90 -5.34 -23.57
N VAL A 289 23.84 -4.58 -22.48
CA VAL A 289 22.63 -3.90 -22.00
C VAL A 289 22.72 -2.45 -22.47
N LYS A 290 21.99 -2.09 -23.54
CA LYS A 290 22.10 -0.77 -24.19
C LYS A 290 20.85 0.08 -24.03
N THR A 291 19.72 -0.55 -23.77
CA THR A 291 18.41 0.10 -23.68
C THR A 291 17.75 -0.12 -22.32
N ALA A 292 16.79 0.73 -21.97
CA ALA A 292 15.95 0.55 -20.79
C ALA A 292 15.18 -0.80 -20.84
N TRP A 293 14.81 -1.25 -22.04
CA TRP A 293 14.23 -2.58 -22.29
C TRP A 293 15.21 -3.71 -21.93
N ASP A 294 16.47 -3.59 -22.34
CA ASP A 294 17.50 -4.56 -21.98
C ASP A 294 17.70 -4.58 -20.46
N LEU A 295 17.65 -3.43 -19.79
CA LEU A 295 17.77 -3.34 -18.34
C LEU A 295 16.62 -4.08 -17.64
N LEU A 296 15.39 -3.91 -18.12
CA LEU A 296 14.22 -4.54 -17.53
C LEU A 296 14.23 -6.07 -17.69
N ASN A 297 14.68 -6.56 -18.85
CA ASN A 297 14.59 -7.98 -19.18
C ASN A 297 15.87 -8.78 -18.87
N LYS A 298 17.05 -8.18 -19.00
CA LYS A 298 18.34 -8.89 -18.83
C LYS A 298 18.95 -8.66 -17.45
N ALA A 299 18.73 -7.51 -16.81
CA ALA A 299 19.35 -7.13 -15.53
C ALA A 299 18.56 -7.56 -14.29
N THR A 300 18.22 -8.85 -14.20
CA THR A 300 17.67 -9.46 -12.98
C THR A 300 18.79 -9.68 -11.95
N ALA A 301 18.48 -9.64 -10.65
CA ALA A 301 19.46 -9.76 -9.56
C ALA A 301 20.38 -10.98 -9.70
N THR A 302 19.86 -12.11 -10.18
CA THR A 302 20.60 -13.35 -10.45
C THR A 302 21.57 -13.25 -11.62
N ASN A 303 21.27 -12.41 -12.61
CA ASN A 303 22.15 -12.19 -13.77
C ASN A 303 23.21 -11.15 -13.45
N LEU A 304 22.89 -10.13 -12.65
CA LEU A 304 23.82 -9.08 -12.22
C LEU A 304 24.94 -9.63 -11.32
N GLN A 305 24.64 -10.63 -10.49
CA GLN A 305 25.66 -11.34 -9.68
C GLN A 305 26.68 -12.11 -10.53
N LYS A 306 26.34 -12.44 -11.78
CA LYS A 306 27.21 -13.17 -12.71
C LYS A 306 28.01 -12.25 -13.63
N MET A 307 27.81 -10.95 -13.55
CA MET A 307 28.49 -9.96 -14.38
C MET A 307 29.76 -9.47 -13.69
N ASP A 308 30.88 -9.49 -14.41
CA ASP A 308 32.17 -9.09 -13.87
C ASP A 308 32.21 -7.58 -13.57
N GLY A 309 32.61 -7.22 -12.35
CA GLY A 309 32.83 -5.84 -11.92
C GLY A 309 31.65 -5.13 -11.25
N ILE A 310 30.51 -5.81 -11.07
CA ILE A 310 29.33 -5.33 -10.34
C ILE A 310 29.44 -5.72 -8.86
N THR A 311 29.36 -4.75 -7.95
CA THR A 311 29.35 -5.01 -6.49
C THR A 311 27.92 -5.14 -5.96
N GLU A 312 27.77 -5.68 -4.74
CA GLU A 312 26.46 -5.82 -4.10
C GLU A 312 25.70 -4.48 -3.95
N ARG A 313 26.44 -3.37 -3.74
CA ARG A 313 25.86 -2.02 -3.72
C ARG A 313 25.35 -1.57 -5.10
N ASP A 314 26.06 -1.93 -6.16
CA ASP A 314 25.65 -1.63 -7.53
C ASP A 314 24.38 -2.40 -7.91
N ILE A 315 24.22 -3.65 -7.43
CA ILE A 315 23.01 -4.46 -7.65
C ILE A 315 21.78 -3.77 -7.05
N VAL A 316 21.90 -3.27 -5.82
CA VAL A 316 20.80 -2.56 -5.14
C VAL A 316 20.44 -1.28 -5.91
N ALA A 317 21.44 -0.51 -6.36
CA ALA A 317 21.22 0.69 -7.15
C ALA A 317 20.51 0.38 -8.49
N ILE A 318 20.98 -0.65 -9.21
CA ILE A 318 20.38 -1.08 -10.48
C ILE A 318 18.94 -1.58 -10.28
N GLN A 319 18.66 -2.37 -9.23
CA GLN A 319 17.30 -2.84 -8.95
C GLN A 319 16.36 -1.69 -8.58
N THR A 320 16.87 -0.67 -7.88
CA THR A 320 16.09 0.53 -7.54
C THR A 320 15.73 1.31 -8.81
N VAL A 321 16.70 1.54 -9.70
CA VAL A 321 16.44 2.19 -11.00
C VAL A 321 15.49 1.36 -11.86
N ARG A 322 15.65 0.04 -11.90
CA ARG A 322 14.76 -0.88 -12.65
C ARG A 322 13.34 -0.87 -12.10
N TYR A 323 13.17 -0.79 -10.78
CA TYR A 323 11.87 -0.67 -10.13
C TYR A 323 11.20 0.67 -10.45
N ASN A 324 11.94 1.77 -10.32
CA ASN A 324 11.47 3.12 -10.66
C ASN A 324 11.14 3.25 -12.15
N LEU A 325 11.93 2.62 -13.02
CA LEU A 325 11.70 2.56 -14.47
C LEU A 325 10.44 1.77 -14.79
N SER A 326 10.22 0.63 -14.15
CA SER A 326 9.00 -0.17 -14.29
C SER A 326 7.75 0.63 -13.89
N ILE A 327 7.84 1.37 -12.78
CA ILE A 327 6.77 2.24 -12.31
C ILE A 327 6.58 3.44 -13.23
N GLY A 328 7.66 4.11 -13.64
CA GLY A 328 7.61 5.29 -14.51
C GLY A 328 7.06 5.00 -15.89
N LEU A 329 7.41 3.85 -16.48
CA LEU A 329 6.86 3.37 -17.75
C LEU A 329 5.39 2.94 -17.61
N ALA A 330 5.01 2.32 -16.49
CA ALA A 330 3.62 1.99 -16.19
C ALA A 330 2.75 3.24 -15.95
N LEU A 331 3.36 4.36 -15.54
CA LEU A 331 2.69 5.64 -15.27
C LEU A 331 2.82 6.68 -16.40
N GLN A 332 3.55 6.37 -17.48
CA GLN A 332 4.00 7.31 -18.52
C GLN A 332 4.63 8.62 -18.02
N ASN A 333 5.14 8.67 -16.79
CA ASN A 333 5.81 9.84 -16.22
C ASN A 333 7.33 9.74 -16.39
N PHE A 334 7.80 9.73 -17.63
CA PHE A 334 9.22 9.96 -17.90
C PHE A 334 9.48 11.47 -17.93
N ARG A 335 9.92 12.04 -16.80
CA ARG A 335 10.63 13.32 -16.79
C ARG A 335 11.98 13.14 -16.12
N VAL A 336 13.02 13.28 -16.95
CA VAL A 336 14.41 13.51 -16.55
C VAL A 336 14.46 14.93 -15.96
N GLU A 337 14.76 15.06 -14.67
CA GLU A 337 15.12 16.35 -14.08
C GLU A 337 16.60 16.62 -14.36
N PHE A 338 16.87 17.72 -15.07
CA PHE A 338 18.21 18.21 -15.32
C PHE A 338 18.74 18.95 -14.09
N ASN A 339 19.75 18.39 -13.41
CA ASN A 339 20.64 19.19 -12.59
C ASN A 339 21.91 19.50 -13.39
N SER A 340 21.92 20.62 -14.10
CA SER A 340 23.17 21.26 -14.50
C SER A 340 23.72 22.01 -13.29
N GLY A 341 24.59 21.33 -12.53
CA GLY A 341 25.46 22.02 -11.59
C GLY A 341 26.47 22.85 -12.37
N GLU A 342 26.25 24.15 -12.46
CA GLU A 342 27.33 25.10 -12.70
C GLU A 342 27.87 25.57 -11.35
N GLU A 343 29.04 25.05 -11.01
CA GLU A 343 29.99 25.77 -10.19
C GLU A 343 30.26 27.13 -10.84
N THR A 344 29.90 28.22 -10.15
CA THR A 344 30.62 29.48 -10.32
C THR A 344 31.04 29.96 -8.94
N GLY A 345 32.33 29.76 -8.64
CA GLY A 345 32.98 30.41 -7.52
C GLY A 345 33.01 31.92 -7.75
N SER A 346 32.64 32.69 -6.73
CA SER A 346 33.11 34.07 -6.58
C SER A 346 33.45 34.29 -5.11
N LYS A 347 34.70 34.69 -4.88
CA LYS A 347 35.26 35.05 -3.58
C LYS A 347 34.46 36.18 -2.94
N GLU A 348 34.00 35.99 -1.70
CA GLU A 348 33.65 37.11 -0.81
C GLU A 348 34.72 37.27 0.27
N LYS A 349 35.26 38.49 0.33
CA LYS A 349 36.10 39.03 1.42
C LYS A 349 35.30 39.05 2.72
N PRO A 350 35.93 38.90 3.90
CA PRO A 350 35.24 39.06 5.17
C PRO A 350 34.95 40.55 5.43
N PRO A 351 33.75 40.91 5.92
CA PRO A 351 33.50 42.24 6.44
C PRO A 351 34.03 42.37 7.87
N SER A 352 34.61 43.54 8.11
CA SER A 352 35.13 44.08 9.35
C SER A 352 34.15 44.04 10.52
N ASP A 353 34.66 43.64 11.69
CA ASP A 353 34.01 43.69 12.99
C ASP A 353 33.57 45.12 13.37
N PRO A 354 32.38 45.31 13.98
CA PRO A 354 32.09 46.48 14.78
C PRO A 354 32.58 46.27 16.23
N GLU A 355 33.55 47.09 16.58
CA GLU A 355 33.97 47.58 17.90
C GLU A 355 33.33 46.92 19.15
N ASP A 356 34.19 46.16 19.83
CA ASP A 356 34.05 45.72 21.21
C ASP A 356 34.45 46.88 22.13
N ASP A 357 33.45 47.56 22.71
CA ASP A 357 33.62 48.68 23.62
C ASP A 357 34.08 48.17 25.00
N LYS A 358 35.40 48.06 25.19
CA LYS A 358 36.03 47.89 26.51
C LYS A 358 36.91 49.10 26.84
N LYS A 359 36.39 49.97 27.72
CA LYS A 359 37.18 50.78 28.69
C LYS A 359 38.30 49.90 29.30
N PRO A 360 39.54 50.39 29.54
CA PRO A 360 39.87 51.36 30.62
C PRO A 360 41.20 52.16 30.29
N PRO A 361 42.00 52.75 31.22
CA PRO A 361 41.82 53.20 32.60
C PRO A 361 42.11 54.71 32.80
N SER A 362 42.10 55.14 34.06
CA SER A 362 42.40 56.46 34.63
C SER A 362 43.83 56.97 34.41
N ASP A 363 44.04 58.28 34.53
CA ASP A 363 44.89 58.96 35.55
C ASP A 363 45.08 60.47 35.14
N PRO A 364 45.86 61.30 35.85
CA PRO A 364 45.42 62.18 36.93
C PRO A 364 45.66 63.69 36.65
N GLU A 365 44.97 64.56 37.39
CA GLU A 365 45.39 65.88 37.96
C GLU A 365 44.18 66.76 38.29
#